data_AF-A0A562QF42-F1
#
_entry.id   AF-A0A562QF42-F1
#
_cell.length_a   1.000
_cell.length_b   1.000
_cell.length_c   1.000
_cell.angle_alpha   90.00
_cell.angle_beta   90.00
_cell.angle_gamma   90.00
#
_symmetry.space_group_name_H-M   'P 1'
#
loop_
_entity.id
_entity.type
_entity.pdbx_description
1 polymer ?
#
loop_
_entity_poly.entity_id
_entity_poly.type
_entity_poly.pdbx_seq_one_letter_code
_entity_poly.pdbx_strand_id
1 'polypeptide(L)'
;MNAHKKAICEWATEMKNVWNEYGPQIEGRVSYDKIKLFVNSLAALLEECNLGENVENEVRDDDLSELASDVFEKWNDLELARMNGGEIRINPVPIGGHTLPPLPYAYNALEPYISEEIMRLHHDKHHQSYVDGLNKAETEMQKARNRNDYDLIKHWEREAAFHGAGHYLHSIFWEIMSLRGGGEPSGEIGTQIRQDFGSFRKMKGHFSAAAEKVEGGGWALLVWSPRSHRLEILQAEKHQNLSQQDVIPLLVLDVWEHAYYLQYKNERKPYIDNWWNIVNWPAVENRFLHARQLRWQPY
;
A
#
# COMPACT_ATOMS: atom_id res chain seq x y z
N MET A 1 13.47 25.77 -11.16
CA MET A 1 12.84 24.44 -11.07
C MET A 1 11.52 24.56 -10.32
N ASN A 2 10.40 24.05 -10.85
CA ASN A 2 9.12 24.05 -10.11
C ASN A 2 9.11 22.98 -9.01
N ALA A 3 8.14 23.02 -8.10
CA ALA A 3 8.08 22.11 -6.95
C ALA A 3 7.98 20.62 -7.35
N HIS A 4 7.31 20.33 -8.48
CA HIS A 4 7.14 18.98 -9.02
C HIS A 4 8.46 18.38 -9.49
N LYS A 5 9.21 19.10 -10.34
CA LYS A 5 10.56 18.70 -10.78
C LYS A 5 11.51 18.50 -9.59
N LYS A 6 11.45 19.39 -8.59
CA LYS A 6 12.29 19.28 -7.40
C LYS A 6 12.02 17.96 -6.65
N ALA A 7 10.76 17.61 -6.45
CA ALA A 7 10.38 16.37 -5.79
C ALA A 7 10.84 15.13 -6.57
N ILE A 8 10.70 15.12 -7.90
CA ILE A 8 11.18 14.02 -8.75
C ILE A 8 12.70 13.85 -8.64
N CYS A 9 13.46 14.95 -8.63
CA CYS A 9 14.92 14.89 -8.55
C CYS A 9 15.44 14.52 -7.16
N GLU A 10 14.76 14.95 -6.10
CA GLU A 10 15.01 14.47 -4.73
C GLU A 10 14.77 12.96 -4.65
N TRP A 11 13.63 12.47 -5.16
CA TRP A 11 13.32 11.04 -5.23
C TRP A 11 14.35 10.24 -6.05
N ALA A 12 14.78 10.75 -7.21
CA ALA A 12 15.79 10.08 -8.03
C ALA A 12 17.13 9.94 -7.28
N THR A 13 17.48 10.94 -6.47
CA THR A 13 18.68 10.91 -5.61
C THR A 13 18.53 9.89 -4.48
N GLU A 14 17.35 9.80 -3.87
CA GLU A 14 17.04 8.76 -2.88
C GLU A 14 17.12 7.36 -3.50
N MET A 15 16.56 7.15 -4.69
CA MET A 15 16.62 5.87 -5.41
C MET A 15 18.06 5.46 -5.73
N LYS A 16 18.94 6.42 -6.03
CA LYS A 16 20.38 6.17 -6.18
C LYS A 16 21.01 5.67 -4.88
N ASN A 17 20.63 6.26 -3.74
CA ASN A 17 21.13 5.81 -2.44
C ASN A 17 20.64 4.41 -2.10
N VAL A 18 19.35 4.13 -2.35
CA VAL A 18 18.77 2.79 -2.21
C VAL A 18 19.51 1.79 -3.11
N TRP A 19 19.76 2.12 -4.38
CA TRP A 19 20.54 1.26 -5.26
C TRP A 19 21.97 1.02 -4.76
N ASN A 20 22.65 2.05 -4.24
CA ASN A 20 24.00 1.89 -3.71
C ASN A 20 24.04 0.98 -2.47
N GLU A 21 23.00 1.02 -1.63
CA GLU A 21 22.90 0.22 -0.42
C GLU A 21 22.47 -1.23 -0.71
N TYR A 22 21.48 -1.42 -1.58
CA TYR A 22 20.83 -2.71 -1.81
C TYR A 22 21.18 -3.38 -3.15
N GLY A 23 21.68 -2.63 -4.13
CA GLY A 23 22.07 -3.11 -5.46
C GLY A 23 23.02 -4.32 -5.43
N PRO A 24 24.07 -4.36 -4.60
CA PRO A 24 24.94 -5.53 -4.47
C PRO A 24 24.21 -6.81 -4.04
N GLN A 25 23.07 -6.69 -3.32
CA GLN A 25 22.25 -7.83 -2.90
C GLN A 25 21.36 -8.35 -4.05
N ILE A 26 21.08 -7.50 -5.05
CA ILE A 26 20.26 -7.77 -6.24
C ILE A 26 21.14 -8.34 -7.37
N GLU A 27 22.38 -7.86 -7.51
CA GLU A 27 23.33 -8.26 -8.55
C GLU A 27 23.65 -9.77 -8.58
N GLY A 28 23.50 -10.46 -7.45
CA GLY A 28 23.66 -11.92 -7.36
C GLY A 28 22.40 -12.75 -7.63
N ARG A 29 21.25 -12.12 -7.88
CA ARG A 29 19.93 -12.79 -7.89
C ARG A 29 19.09 -12.53 -9.14
N VAL A 30 19.44 -11.51 -9.92
CA VAL A 30 18.69 -11.09 -11.11
C VAL A 30 19.62 -11.06 -12.32
N SER A 31 19.10 -11.31 -13.53
CA SER A 31 19.92 -11.25 -14.73
C SER A 31 20.52 -9.86 -14.94
N TYR A 32 21.76 -9.83 -15.42
CA TYR A 32 22.48 -8.60 -15.74
C TYR A 32 21.67 -7.66 -16.63
N ASP A 33 20.92 -8.20 -17.60
CA ASP A 33 20.10 -7.40 -18.52
C ASP A 33 19.00 -6.61 -17.80
N LYS A 34 18.35 -7.20 -16.78
CA LYS A 34 17.32 -6.51 -16.00
C LYS A 34 17.92 -5.43 -15.10
N ILE A 35 19.05 -5.72 -14.47
CA ILE A 35 19.78 -4.74 -13.64
C ILE A 35 20.22 -3.56 -14.52
N LYS A 36 20.75 -3.84 -15.71
CA LYS A 36 21.18 -2.84 -16.66
C LYS A 36 20.02 -1.94 -17.12
N LEU A 37 18.81 -2.48 -17.31
CA LEU A 37 17.64 -1.68 -17.65
C LEU A 37 17.33 -0.63 -16.56
N PHE A 38 17.32 -1.04 -15.28
CA PHE A 38 17.08 -0.15 -14.15
C PHE A 38 18.20 0.90 -13.99
N VAL A 39 19.46 0.46 -14.00
CA VAL A 39 20.61 1.37 -13.82
C VAL A 39 20.63 2.42 -14.94
N ASN A 40 20.33 2.03 -16.17
CA ASN A 40 20.27 2.96 -17.30
C ASN A 40 19.11 3.95 -17.17
N SER A 41 17.91 3.51 -16.75
CA SER A 41 16.78 4.44 -16.54
C SER A 41 17.06 5.42 -15.41
N LEU A 42 17.67 4.95 -14.31
CA LEU A 42 18.00 5.81 -13.17
C LEU A 42 19.09 6.83 -13.55
N ALA A 43 20.09 6.42 -14.34
CA ALA A 43 21.10 7.31 -14.86
C ALA A 43 20.50 8.40 -15.77
N ALA A 44 19.58 8.02 -16.67
CA ALA A 44 18.90 8.96 -17.55
C ALA A 44 18.08 10.00 -16.77
N LEU A 45 17.33 9.56 -15.75
CA LEU A 45 16.56 10.48 -14.90
C LEU A 45 17.47 11.44 -14.12
N LEU A 46 18.57 10.94 -13.56
CA LEU A 46 19.53 11.76 -12.83
C LEU A 46 20.25 12.76 -13.74
N GLU A 47 20.52 12.40 -15.00
CA GLU A 47 21.11 13.29 -15.99
C GLU A 47 20.15 14.46 -16.31
N GLU A 48 18.87 14.17 -16.57
CA GLU A 48 17.85 15.20 -16.81
C GLU A 48 17.65 16.12 -15.59
N CYS A 49 17.72 15.56 -14.38
CA CYS A 49 17.69 16.34 -13.15
C CYS A 49 18.87 17.30 -12.99
N ASN A 50 20.06 16.92 -13.47
CA ASN A 50 21.25 17.78 -13.47
C ASN A 50 21.24 18.80 -14.61
N LEU A 51 20.64 18.47 -15.76
CA LEU A 51 20.49 19.39 -16.91
C LEU A 51 19.48 20.51 -16.62
N GLY A 52 18.47 20.26 -15.79
CA GLY A 52 17.47 21.25 -15.37
C GLY A 52 18.02 22.40 -14.50
N GLU A 53 19.28 22.35 -14.06
CA GLU A 53 19.99 23.47 -13.42
C GLU A 53 20.71 24.40 -14.42
N ASN A 54 20.95 23.94 -15.65
CA ASN A 54 21.59 24.73 -16.71
C ASN A 54 20.53 25.33 -17.66
N VAL A 55 20.50 26.67 -17.72
CA VAL A 55 19.38 27.52 -18.16
C VAL A 55 19.06 27.48 -19.67
N GLU A 56 19.56 26.52 -20.45
CA GLU A 56 19.37 26.51 -21.92
C GLU A 56 18.44 25.41 -22.47
N ASN A 57 18.07 24.39 -21.70
CA ASN A 57 17.11 23.35 -22.13
C ASN A 57 16.05 23.10 -21.04
N GLU A 58 14.86 23.69 -21.19
CA GLU A 58 13.72 23.36 -20.32
C GLU A 58 13.19 21.96 -20.65
N VAL A 59 13.57 20.97 -19.84
CA VAL A 59 12.94 19.64 -19.82
C VAL A 59 11.47 19.79 -19.45
N ARG A 60 10.52 19.13 -20.15
CA ARG A 60 9.10 19.24 -19.80
C ARG A 60 8.80 18.41 -18.55
N ASP A 61 7.86 18.86 -17.72
CA ASP A 61 7.45 18.12 -16.51
C ASP A 61 6.95 16.70 -16.82
N ASP A 62 6.30 16.54 -17.97
CA ASP A 62 5.78 15.27 -18.45
C ASP A 62 6.91 14.27 -18.74
N ASP A 63 8.02 14.75 -19.30
CA ASP A 63 9.18 13.91 -19.67
C ASP A 63 9.91 13.40 -18.41
N LEU A 64 10.06 14.26 -17.39
CA LEU A 64 10.64 13.87 -16.09
C LEU A 64 9.74 12.87 -15.34
N SER A 65 8.42 13.05 -15.43
CA SER A 65 7.46 12.15 -14.80
C SER A 65 7.44 10.78 -15.49
N GLU A 66 7.64 10.74 -16.81
CA GLU A 66 7.77 9.51 -17.59
C GLU A 66 9.04 8.74 -17.21
N LEU A 67 10.19 9.43 -17.14
CA LEU A 67 11.46 8.85 -16.71
C LEU A 67 11.39 8.34 -15.26
N ALA A 68 10.76 9.09 -14.35
CA ALA A 68 10.57 8.65 -12.97
C ALA A 68 9.70 7.39 -12.86
N SER A 69 8.63 7.31 -13.65
CA SER A 69 7.77 6.12 -13.71
C SER A 69 8.51 4.90 -14.25
N ASP A 70 9.31 5.09 -15.30
CA ASP A 70 10.13 4.02 -15.90
C ASP A 70 11.17 3.48 -14.91
N VAL A 71 11.83 4.35 -14.13
CA VAL A 71 12.73 3.96 -13.04
C VAL A 71 11.99 3.13 -11.99
N PHE A 72 10.79 3.56 -11.59
CA PHE A 72 9.99 2.87 -10.57
C PHE A 72 9.51 1.49 -11.04
N GLU A 73 9.01 1.37 -12.27
CA GLU A 73 8.57 0.08 -12.83
C GLU A 73 9.73 -0.93 -12.87
N LYS A 74 10.90 -0.50 -13.35
CA LYS A 74 12.10 -1.35 -13.39
C LYS A 74 12.61 -1.70 -12.00
N TRP A 75 12.53 -0.77 -11.04
CA TRP A 75 12.86 -1.05 -9.64
C TRP A 75 11.92 -2.11 -9.06
N ASN A 76 10.61 -1.99 -9.28
CA ASN A 76 9.64 -2.98 -8.82
C ASN A 76 9.89 -4.36 -9.43
N ASP A 77 10.25 -4.43 -10.72
CA ASP A 77 10.62 -5.70 -11.36
C ASP A 77 11.87 -6.34 -10.73
N LEU A 78 12.85 -5.52 -10.33
CA LEU A 78 14.03 -5.99 -9.61
C LEU A 78 13.70 -6.44 -8.18
N GLU A 79 12.85 -5.69 -7.48
CA GLU A 79 12.34 -6.07 -6.15
C GLU A 79 11.53 -7.37 -6.21
N LEU A 80 10.67 -7.54 -7.21
CA LEU A 80 9.92 -8.77 -7.43
C LEU A 80 10.85 -9.97 -7.67
N ALA A 81 11.95 -9.76 -8.40
CA ALA A 81 12.97 -10.78 -8.63
C ALA A 81 13.80 -11.06 -7.37
N ARG A 82 14.07 -10.03 -6.54
CA ARG A 82 14.67 -10.17 -5.20
C ARG A 82 13.79 -11.02 -4.28
N MET A 83 12.46 -10.85 -4.35
CA MET A 83 11.47 -11.63 -3.60
C MET A 83 11.37 -13.10 -4.04
N ASN A 84 11.51 -13.37 -5.34
CA ASN A 84 11.34 -14.72 -5.90
C ASN A 84 12.63 -15.58 -5.89
N GLY A 85 13.83 -14.98 -5.76
CA GLY A 85 15.12 -15.67 -5.94
C GLY A 85 15.93 -15.96 -4.68
N GLY A 86 15.47 -15.57 -3.49
CA GLY A 86 16.14 -15.92 -2.23
C GLY A 86 15.27 -15.51 -1.06
N GLU A 87 15.30 -16.30 0.02
CA GLU A 87 14.64 -15.95 1.29
C GLU A 87 14.98 -14.49 1.64
N ILE A 88 14.02 -13.59 1.44
CA ILE A 88 14.03 -12.32 2.15
C ILE A 88 13.90 -12.74 3.60
N ARG A 89 14.97 -12.59 4.37
CA ARG A 89 14.85 -12.54 5.82
C ARG A 89 14.07 -11.28 6.12
N ILE A 90 12.75 -11.39 6.08
CA ILE A 90 11.85 -10.42 6.67
C ILE A 90 12.15 -10.53 8.16
N ASN A 91 13.01 -9.64 8.63
CA ASN A 91 13.33 -9.60 10.04
C ASN A 91 12.03 -9.25 10.77
N PRO A 92 11.71 -9.96 11.86
CA PRO A 92 10.55 -9.59 12.66
C PRO A 92 10.71 -8.14 13.13
N VAL A 93 9.62 -7.38 13.08
CA VAL A 93 9.60 -6.05 13.68
C VAL A 93 9.76 -6.23 15.20
N PRO A 94 10.77 -5.60 15.84
CA PRO A 94 10.91 -5.70 17.29
C PRO A 94 9.74 -5.00 17.98
N ILE A 95 9.45 -5.38 19.23
CA ILE A 95 8.43 -4.74 20.06
C ILE A 95 8.66 -3.23 20.08
N GLY A 96 7.65 -2.45 19.68
CA GLY A 96 7.75 -1.00 19.64
C GLY A 96 8.58 -0.44 18.48
N GLY A 97 8.89 -1.26 17.48
CA GLY A 97 9.77 -0.92 16.35
C GLY A 97 9.07 -0.75 15.01
N HIS A 98 7.74 -0.62 14.97
CA HIS A 98 7.00 -0.33 13.73
C HIS A 98 7.34 1.07 13.23
N THR A 99 7.35 1.25 11.92
CA THR A 99 7.65 2.52 11.25
C THR A 99 6.57 2.86 10.24
N LEU A 100 6.34 4.15 10.01
CA LEU A 100 5.47 4.60 8.93
C LEU A 100 6.12 4.24 7.57
N PRO A 101 5.52 3.36 6.75
CA PRO A 101 6.06 3.06 5.43
C PRO A 101 5.96 4.31 4.54
N PRO A 102 6.94 4.60 3.69
CA PRO A 102 6.82 5.69 2.72
C PRO A 102 5.70 5.37 1.71
N LEU A 103 5.06 6.41 1.17
CA LEU A 103 4.14 6.23 0.04
C LEU A 103 4.92 5.73 -1.20
N PRO A 104 4.34 4.81 -2.00
CA PRO A 104 4.98 4.34 -3.23
C PRO A 104 4.89 5.34 -4.40
N TYR A 105 4.31 6.52 -4.16
CA TYR A 105 4.10 7.59 -5.14
C TYR A 105 4.02 8.96 -4.43
N ALA A 106 4.13 10.05 -5.19
CA ALA A 106 3.98 11.41 -4.68
C ALA A 106 2.56 11.68 -4.13
N TYR A 107 2.42 12.56 -3.14
CA TYR A 107 1.14 12.83 -2.48
C TYR A 107 0.02 13.29 -3.43
N ASN A 108 0.35 13.97 -4.53
CA ASN A 108 -0.60 14.44 -5.55
C ASN A 108 -0.81 13.43 -6.69
N ALA A 109 -0.17 12.26 -6.66
CA ALA A 109 -0.20 11.31 -7.78
C ALA A 109 -1.57 10.67 -8.04
N LEU A 110 -2.53 10.79 -7.11
CA LEU A 110 -3.87 10.19 -7.23
C LEU A 110 -4.95 11.21 -7.62
N GLU A 111 -4.55 12.46 -7.89
CA GLU A 111 -5.48 13.45 -8.41
C GLU A 111 -5.98 13.09 -9.82
N PRO A 112 -7.23 13.42 -10.18
CA PRO A 112 -8.20 14.20 -9.40
C PRO A 112 -9.05 13.35 -8.43
N TYR A 113 -8.75 12.07 -8.26
CA TYR A 113 -9.61 11.13 -7.51
C TYR A 113 -9.40 11.18 -5.99
N ILE A 114 -8.19 11.46 -5.52
CA ILE A 114 -7.90 11.76 -4.11
C ILE A 114 -6.91 12.93 -4.08
N SER A 115 -7.28 14.01 -3.39
CA SER A 115 -6.48 15.24 -3.33
C SER A 115 -5.18 15.06 -2.57
N GLU A 116 -4.16 15.85 -2.94
CA GLU A 116 -2.88 15.89 -2.21
C GLU A 116 -3.08 16.19 -0.71
N GLU A 117 -4.00 17.11 -0.40
CA GLU A 117 -4.32 17.50 0.98
C GLU A 117 -4.78 16.30 1.82
N ILE A 118 -5.68 15.47 1.28
CA ILE A 118 -6.13 14.24 1.94
C ILE A 118 -4.93 13.31 2.11
N MET A 119 -4.16 13.05 1.05
CA MET A 119 -3.04 12.11 1.10
C MET A 119 -2.00 12.49 2.16
N ARG A 120 -1.68 13.78 2.29
CA ARG A 120 -0.73 14.28 3.31
C ARG A 120 -1.26 14.08 4.73
N LEU A 121 -2.50 14.46 5.00
CA LEU A 121 -3.08 14.31 6.33
C LEU A 121 -3.28 12.83 6.69
N HIS A 122 -3.77 12.05 5.74
CA HIS A 122 -4.07 10.63 5.92
C HIS A 122 -2.81 9.81 6.19
N HIS A 123 -1.71 10.08 5.48
CA HIS A 123 -0.43 9.43 5.71
C HIS A 123 0.33 10.01 6.92
N ASP A 124 0.64 11.31 6.91
CA ASP A 124 1.59 11.90 7.87
C ASP A 124 0.99 12.12 9.26
N LYS A 125 -0.34 12.13 9.37
CA LYS A 125 -1.05 12.31 10.66
C LYS A 125 -1.78 11.06 11.08
N HIS A 126 -2.74 10.60 10.27
CA HIS A 126 -3.58 9.47 10.67
C HIS A 126 -2.76 8.17 10.73
N HIS A 127 -2.06 7.80 9.66
CA HIS A 127 -1.25 6.58 9.65
C HIS A 127 -0.12 6.61 10.68
N GLN A 128 0.60 7.74 10.80
CA GLN A 128 1.62 7.92 11.84
C GLN A 128 1.06 7.68 13.26
N SER A 129 -0.14 8.16 13.57
CA SER A 129 -0.74 7.96 14.89
C SER A 129 -1.02 6.48 15.19
N TYR A 130 -1.32 5.66 14.18
CA TYR A 130 -1.49 4.22 14.33
C TYR A 130 -0.15 3.52 14.60
N VAL A 131 0.91 3.92 13.91
CA VAL A 131 2.28 3.41 14.17
C VAL A 131 2.70 3.71 15.61
N ASP A 132 2.57 4.97 16.04
CA ASP A 132 2.96 5.39 17.39
C ASP A 132 2.15 4.69 18.48
N GLY A 133 0.85 4.56 18.27
CA GLY A 133 -0.05 3.89 19.20
C GLY A 133 0.22 2.39 19.33
N LEU A 134 0.50 1.71 18.22
CA LEU A 134 0.87 0.29 18.22
C LEU A 134 2.19 0.09 18.98
N ASN A 135 3.20 0.91 18.67
CA ASN A 135 4.50 0.84 19.33
C ASN A 135 4.39 1.01 20.85
N LYS A 136 3.55 1.97 21.27
CA LYS A 136 3.27 2.21 22.69
C LYS A 136 2.58 1.01 23.33
N ALA A 137 1.53 0.48 22.70
CA ALA A 137 0.79 -0.66 23.24
C ALA A 137 1.69 -1.88 23.44
N GLU A 138 2.50 -2.24 22.44
CA GLU A 138 3.42 -3.37 22.54
C GLU A 138 4.48 -3.20 23.65
N THR A 139 5.03 -1.98 23.78
CA THR A 139 6.00 -1.64 24.82
C THR A 139 5.40 -1.75 26.21
N GLU A 140 4.17 -1.26 26.41
CA GLU A 140 3.48 -1.35 27.70
C GLU A 140 3.08 -2.79 28.05
N MET A 141 2.68 -3.60 27.06
CA MET A 141 2.47 -5.03 27.26
C MET A 141 3.78 -5.76 27.64
N GLN A 142 4.92 -5.36 27.07
CA GLN A 142 6.22 -5.91 27.48
C GLN A 142 6.58 -5.51 28.92
N LYS A 143 6.34 -4.25 29.31
CA LYS A 143 6.55 -3.80 30.70
C LYS A 143 5.66 -4.57 31.68
N ALA A 144 4.40 -4.81 31.33
CA ALA A 144 3.46 -5.62 32.12
C ALA A 144 4.02 -7.02 32.37
N ARG A 145 4.51 -7.70 31.32
CA ARG A 145 5.17 -9.02 31.46
C ARG A 145 6.42 -8.97 32.34
N ASN A 146 7.28 -7.96 32.17
CA ASN A 146 8.52 -7.83 32.94
C ASN A 146 8.28 -7.55 34.43
N ARG A 147 7.17 -6.88 34.76
CA ARG A 147 6.79 -6.52 36.13
C ARG A 147 5.83 -7.51 36.78
N ASN A 148 5.30 -8.47 36.01
CA ASN A 148 4.21 -9.35 36.43
C ASN A 148 3.00 -8.56 36.96
N ASP A 149 2.66 -7.46 36.28
CA ASP A 149 1.55 -6.56 36.59
C ASP A 149 0.67 -6.43 35.35
N TYR A 150 -0.57 -6.91 35.46
CA TYR A 150 -1.50 -7.04 34.34
C TYR A 150 -2.77 -6.22 34.53
N ASP A 151 -2.81 -5.28 35.47
CA ASP A 151 -4.02 -4.51 35.80
C ASP A 151 -4.58 -3.76 34.57
N LEU A 152 -3.70 -3.30 33.68
CA LEU A 152 -4.06 -2.61 32.44
C LEU A 152 -3.99 -3.48 31.18
N ILE A 153 -3.81 -4.80 31.29
CA ILE A 153 -3.56 -5.63 30.09
C ILE A 153 -4.73 -5.56 29.09
N LYS A 154 -5.97 -5.54 29.58
CA LYS A 154 -7.17 -5.38 28.74
C LYS A 154 -7.16 -4.06 27.94
N HIS A 155 -6.63 -2.99 28.52
CA HIS A 155 -6.50 -1.71 27.81
C HIS A 155 -5.47 -1.84 26.69
N TRP A 156 -4.27 -2.33 26.99
CA TRP A 156 -3.18 -2.41 26.01
C TRP A 156 -3.47 -3.39 24.87
N GLU A 157 -4.14 -4.51 25.12
CA GLU A 157 -4.60 -5.43 24.06
C GLU A 157 -5.62 -4.75 23.11
N ARG A 158 -6.51 -3.90 23.66
CA ARG A 158 -7.44 -3.12 22.84
C ARG A 158 -6.72 -2.07 22.00
N GLU A 159 -5.75 -1.35 22.58
CA GLU A 159 -4.95 -0.36 21.85
C GLU A 159 -4.13 -1.04 20.75
N ALA A 160 -3.52 -2.19 21.03
CA ALA A 160 -2.78 -2.98 20.04
C ALA A 160 -3.68 -3.43 18.89
N ALA A 161 -4.91 -3.88 19.18
CA ALA A 161 -5.85 -4.27 18.13
C ALA A 161 -6.28 -3.06 17.26
N PHE A 162 -6.63 -1.93 17.87
CA PHE A 162 -7.07 -0.73 17.14
C PHE A 162 -5.94 -0.12 16.29
N HIS A 163 -4.79 0.15 16.91
CA HIS A 163 -3.65 0.75 16.23
C HIS A 163 -2.95 -0.22 15.29
N GLY A 164 -2.87 -1.51 15.63
CA GLY A 164 -2.32 -2.56 14.77
C GLY A 164 -3.12 -2.74 13.50
N ALA A 165 -4.44 -2.92 13.61
CA ALA A 165 -5.29 -3.01 12.42
C ALA A 165 -5.28 -1.70 11.62
N GLY A 166 -5.23 -0.54 12.28
CA GLY A 166 -5.09 0.76 11.61
C GLY A 166 -3.80 0.84 10.79
N HIS A 167 -2.66 0.52 11.38
CA HIS A 167 -1.37 0.52 10.69
C HIS A 167 -1.34 -0.45 9.50
N TYR A 168 -1.80 -1.68 9.70
CA TYR A 168 -1.73 -2.69 8.64
C TYR A 168 -2.69 -2.39 7.49
N LEU A 169 -3.93 -1.97 7.77
CA LEU A 169 -4.89 -1.63 6.71
C LEU A 169 -4.43 -0.42 5.89
N HIS A 170 -3.86 0.62 6.53
CA HIS A 170 -3.31 1.77 5.78
C HIS A 170 -2.09 1.38 4.95
N SER A 171 -1.20 0.54 5.49
CA SER A 171 -0.04 0.04 4.74
C SER A 171 -0.48 -0.69 3.47
N ILE A 172 -1.56 -1.47 3.52
CA ILE A 172 -2.16 -2.10 2.34
C ILE A 172 -2.79 -1.05 1.42
N PHE A 173 -3.54 -0.09 1.98
CA PHE A 173 -4.27 0.93 1.25
C PHE A 173 -3.38 1.75 0.31
N TRP A 174 -2.17 2.11 0.74
CA TRP A 174 -1.21 2.83 -0.10
C TRP A 174 -0.70 2.01 -1.27
N GLU A 175 -0.39 0.73 -1.06
CA GLU A 175 0.15 -0.14 -2.11
C GLU A 175 -0.87 -0.50 -3.19
N ILE A 176 -2.15 -0.59 -2.81
CA ILE A 176 -3.23 -0.99 -3.72
C ILE A 176 -3.80 0.18 -4.54
N MET A 177 -3.16 1.35 -4.50
CA MET A 177 -3.49 2.51 -5.35
C MET A 177 -2.33 2.88 -6.28
N SER A 178 -2.62 3.46 -7.44
CA SER A 178 -1.63 3.91 -8.41
C SER A 178 -2.23 4.91 -9.41
N LEU A 179 -1.40 5.83 -9.93
CA LEU A 179 -1.75 6.74 -11.02
C LEU A 179 -2.16 5.98 -12.31
N ARG A 180 -1.55 4.82 -12.56
CA ARG A 180 -1.88 3.93 -13.70
C ARG A 180 -2.89 2.84 -13.32
N GLY A 181 -3.58 3.02 -12.19
CA GLY A 181 -4.58 2.09 -11.69
C GLY A 181 -5.88 2.10 -12.50
N GLY A 182 -6.89 1.47 -11.94
CA GLY A 182 -8.21 1.32 -12.55
C GLY A 182 -8.30 0.13 -13.50
N GLY A 183 -9.30 0.16 -14.38
CA GLY A 183 -9.62 -0.99 -15.24
C GLY A 183 -10.13 -2.21 -14.48
N GLU A 184 -9.90 -3.40 -15.05
CA GLU A 184 -10.35 -4.68 -14.50
C GLU A 184 -9.16 -5.57 -14.12
N PRO A 185 -9.30 -6.43 -13.08
CA PRO A 185 -8.26 -7.39 -12.73
C PRO A 185 -8.04 -8.42 -13.84
N SER A 186 -6.78 -8.69 -14.14
CA SER A 186 -6.33 -9.78 -15.01
C SER A 186 -5.69 -10.90 -14.18
N GLY A 187 -5.05 -11.89 -14.84
CA GLY A 187 -4.31 -12.94 -14.15
C GLY A 187 -5.16 -13.89 -13.30
N GLU A 188 -4.54 -14.40 -12.23
CA GLU A 188 -5.13 -15.37 -11.32
C GLU A 188 -6.22 -14.74 -10.44
N ILE A 189 -6.02 -13.51 -9.96
CA ILE A 189 -7.02 -12.77 -9.18
C ILE A 189 -8.27 -12.51 -10.01
N GLY A 190 -8.13 -12.13 -11.28
CA GLY A 190 -9.27 -11.93 -12.18
C GLY A 190 -10.05 -13.24 -12.40
N THR A 191 -9.34 -14.37 -12.47
CA THR A 191 -9.96 -15.69 -12.56
C THR A 191 -10.68 -16.08 -11.27
N GLN A 192 -10.05 -15.88 -10.12
CA GLN A 192 -10.65 -16.17 -8.82
C GLN A 192 -11.89 -15.30 -8.56
N ILE A 193 -11.85 -14.00 -8.91
CA ILE A 193 -13.01 -13.11 -8.82
C ILE A 193 -14.19 -13.62 -9.65
N ARG A 194 -13.94 -14.11 -10.87
CA ARG A 194 -14.98 -14.70 -11.72
C ARG A 194 -15.56 -15.98 -11.10
N GLN A 195 -14.72 -16.80 -10.46
CA GLN A 195 -15.17 -18.03 -9.80
C GLN A 195 -16.07 -17.72 -8.60
N ASP A 196 -15.67 -16.79 -7.72
CA ASP A 196 -16.34 -16.60 -6.44
C ASP A 196 -17.52 -15.62 -6.51
N PHE A 197 -17.47 -14.63 -7.41
CA PHE A 197 -18.51 -13.60 -7.54
C PHE A 197 -19.27 -13.68 -8.88
N GLY A 198 -18.86 -14.58 -9.78
CA GLY A 198 -19.42 -14.74 -11.13
C GLY A 198 -18.91 -13.72 -12.16
N SER A 199 -18.57 -12.49 -11.76
CA SER A 199 -17.90 -11.51 -12.62
C SER A 199 -17.28 -10.37 -11.84
N PHE A 200 -16.33 -9.65 -12.45
CA PHE A 200 -15.77 -8.43 -11.86
C PHE A 200 -16.85 -7.39 -11.56
N ARG A 201 -17.80 -7.17 -12.49
CA ARG A 201 -18.92 -6.24 -12.28
C ARG A 201 -19.75 -6.58 -11.04
N LYS A 202 -20.02 -7.85 -10.78
CA LYS A 202 -20.76 -8.30 -9.58
C LYS A 202 -19.94 -8.10 -8.32
N MET A 203 -18.65 -8.44 -8.35
CA MET A 203 -17.73 -8.21 -7.23
C MET A 203 -17.63 -6.72 -6.89
N LYS A 204 -17.35 -5.86 -7.89
CA LYS A 204 -17.30 -4.40 -7.74
C LYS A 204 -18.61 -3.85 -7.18
N GLY A 205 -19.77 -4.32 -7.65
CA GLY A 205 -21.07 -3.94 -7.11
C GLY A 205 -21.26 -4.32 -5.65
N HIS A 206 -20.89 -5.55 -5.26
CA HIS A 206 -20.95 -6.00 -3.87
C HIS A 206 -19.98 -5.18 -2.99
N PHE A 207 -18.74 -5.00 -3.43
CA PHE A 207 -17.72 -4.27 -2.68
C PHE A 207 -18.11 -2.79 -2.47
N SER A 208 -18.56 -2.10 -3.53
CA SER A 208 -19.04 -0.72 -3.42
C SER A 208 -20.23 -0.59 -2.47
N ALA A 209 -21.20 -1.52 -2.54
CA ALA A 209 -22.34 -1.49 -1.64
C ALA A 209 -21.96 -1.76 -0.18
N ALA A 210 -20.98 -2.63 0.06
CA ALA A 210 -20.41 -2.86 1.39
C ALA A 210 -19.69 -1.60 1.90
N ALA A 211 -18.87 -0.95 1.08
CA ALA A 211 -18.17 0.29 1.44
C ALA A 211 -19.14 1.44 1.78
N GLU A 212 -20.19 1.61 0.97
CA GLU A 212 -21.19 2.66 1.19
C GLU A 212 -21.92 2.48 2.51
N LYS A 213 -22.24 1.23 2.88
CA LYS A 213 -23.05 0.87 4.04
C LYS A 213 -22.27 0.62 5.33
N VAL A 214 -20.98 0.96 5.40
CA VAL A 214 -20.25 0.89 6.68
C VAL A 214 -20.87 1.88 7.66
N GLU A 215 -21.23 1.41 8.86
CA GLU A 215 -21.76 2.24 9.93
C GLU A 215 -20.61 2.94 10.68
N GLY A 216 -20.62 4.27 10.71
CA GLY A 216 -19.53 5.06 11.28
C GLY A 216 -18.27 5.04 10.40
N GLY A 217 -17.10 4.99 11.05
CA GLY A 217 -15.79 4.87 10.39
C GLY A 217 -15.37 3.42 10.25
N GLY A 218 -14.86 3.04 9.09
CA GLY A 218 -14.48 1.66 8.81
C GLY A 218 -13.98 1.43 7.39
N TRP A 219 -14.10 0.19 6.92
CA TRP A 219 -13.48 -0.30 5.69
C TRP A 219 -14.39 -1.28 4.95
N ALA A 220 -14.25 -1.34 3.63
CA ALA A 220 -14.59 -2.52 2.86
C ALA A 220 -13.32 -3.30 2.52
N LEU A 221 -13.38 -4.63 2.65
CA LEU A 221 -12.25 -5.52 2.47
C LEU A 221 -12.61 -6.64 1.50
N LEU A 222 -11.80 -6.84 0.46
CA LEU A 222 -11.75 -8.08 -0.30
C LEU A 222 -10.63 -8.91 0.31
N VAL A 223 -10.97 -10.10 0.80
CA VAL A 223 -10.05 -10.96 1.54
C VAL A 223 -9.92 -12.32 0.86
N TRP A 224 -8.76 -12.95 1.01
CA TRP A 224 -8.63 -14.40 0.86
C TRP A 224 -9.05 -15.05 2.17
N SER A 225 -9.92 -16.06 2.10
CA SER A 225 -10.25 -16.90 3.24
C SER A 225 -9.50 -18.23 3.15
N PRO A 226 -8.44 -18.45 3.97
CA PRO A 226 -7.65 -19.68 3.93
C PRO A 226 -8.43 -20.95 4.30
N ARG A 227 -9.62 -20.83 4.91
CA ARG A 227 -10.47 -21.99 5.28
C ARG A 227 -11.46 -22.37 4.20
N SER A 228 -12.09 -21.38 3.56
CA SER A 228 -13.07 -21.63 2.50
C SER A 228 -12.45 -21.67 1.10
N HIS A 229 -11.16 -21.31 0.99
CA HIS A 229 -10.36 -21.31 -0.25
C HIS A 229 -11.00 -20.45 -1.35
N ARG A 230 -11.59 -19.33 -0.94
CA ARG A 230 -12.25 -18.37 -1.83
C ARG A 230 -12.03 -16.94 -1.36
N LEU A 231 -12.36 -16.02 -2.25
CA LEU A 231 -12.48 -14.60 -1.95
C LEU A 231 -13.79 -14.31 -1.22
N GLU A 232 -13.73 -13.40 -0.26
CA GLU A 232 -14.89 -12.91 0.49
C GLU A 232 -14.84 -11.38 0.57
N ILE A 233 -16.01 -10.74 0.66
CA ILE A 233 -16.12 -9.31 0.94
C ILE A 233 -16.62 -9.14 2.36
N LEU A 234 -15.86 -8.39 3.16
CA LEU A 234 -16.16 -8.07 4.55
C LEU A 234 -16.24 -6.55 4.75
N GLN A 235 -16.94 -6.14 5.80
CA GLN A 235 -16.83 -4.80 6.36
C GLN A 235 -16.00 -4.88 7.65
N ALA A 236 -15.16 -3.88 7.88
CA ALA A 236 -14.54 -3.69 9.18
C ALA A 236 -15.00 -2.36 9.77
N GLU A 237 -15.54 -2.37 10.98
CA GLU A 237 -15.80 -1.16 11.74
C GLU A 237 -14.55 -0.75 12.52
N LYS A 238 -14.34 0.55 12.66
CA LYS A 238 -13.08 1.12 13.12
C LYS A 238 -11.92 0.60 12.25
N HIS A 239 -11.07 -0.26 12.79
CA HIS A 239 -10.08 -1.01 12.00
C HIS A 239 -10.17 -2.52 12.27
N GLN A 240 -10.56 -2.92 13.48
CA GLN A 240 -10.44 -4.28 13.99
C GLN A 240 -11.78 -4.97 14.27
N ASN A 241 -12.91 -4.26 14.22
CA ASN A 241 -14.21 -4.86 14.50
C ASN A 241 -14.81 -5.48 13.24
N LEU A 242 -15.62 -6.52 13.38
CA LEU A 242 -16.28 -7.27 12.29
C LEU A 242 -15.34 -7.99 11.30
N SER A 243 -14.04 -7.96 11.54
CA SER A 243 -13.10 -8.81 10.81
C SER A 243 -13.25 -10.27 11.24
N GLN A 244 -13.21 -11.18 10.27
CA GLN A 244 -13.06 -12.60 10.57
C GLN A 244 -11.60 -12.86 10.95
N GLN A 245 -11.35 -13.66 11.98
CA GLN A 245 -9.98 -14.08 12.29
C GLN A 245 -9.42 -14.90 11.13
N ASP A 246 -8.10 -14.81 10.89
CA ASP A 246 -7.36 -15.66 9.95
C ASP A 246 -7.62 -15.39 8.45
N VAL A 247 -8.44 -14.40 8.09
CA VAL A 247 -8.55 -13.92 6.70
C VAL A 247 -7.39 -12.99 6.33
N ILE A 248 -7.04 -12.92 5.05
CA ILE A 248 -5.94 -12.10 4.54
C ILE A 248 -6.50 -10.99 3.63
N PRO A 249 -6.45 -9.70 4.03
CA PRO A 249 -6.89 -8.60 3.17
C PRO A 249 -6.02 -8.44 1.92
N LEU A 250 -6.67 -8.27 0.77
CA LEU A 250 -6.04 -8.14 -0.55
C LEU A 250 -6.27 -6.76 -1.16
N LEU A 251 -7.51 -6.28 -1.10
CA LEU A 251 -7.94 -4.96 -1.55
C LEU A 251 -8.78 -4.36 -0.42
N VAL A 252 -8.42 -3.15 0.00
CA VAL A 252 -9.06 -2.46 1.12
C VAL A 252 -9.44 -1.05 0.72
N LEU A 253 -10.58 -0.58 1.19
CA LEU A 253 -11.05 0.80 0.96
C LEU A 253 -11.38 1.45 2.30
N ASP A 254 -10.65 2.50 2.65
CA ASP A 254 -10.92 3.32 3.83
C ASP A 254 -12.18 4.17 3.59
N VAL A 255 -13.20 4.01 4.42
CA VAL A 255 -14.42 4.84 4.40
C VAL A 255 -14.63 5.59 5.72
N TRP A 256 -13.56 5.76 6.50
CA TRP A 256 -13.52 6.82 7.52
C TRP A 256 -13.64 8.19 6.85
N GLU A 257 -14.31 9.12 7.53
CA GLU A 257 -14.54 10.46 6.96
C GLU A 257 -13.22 11.19 6.64
N HIS A 258 -12.13 10.96 7.39
CA HIS A 258 -10.84 11.57 7.08
C HIS A 258 -10.31 11.21 5.68
N ALA A 259 -10.73 10.08 5.10
CA ALA A 259 -10.25 9.59 3.82
C ALA A 259 -10.87 10.31 2.61
N TYR A 260 -11.98 11.03 2.81
CA TYR A 260 -12.72 11.64 1.71
C TYR A 260 -13.37 12.99 2.00
N TYR A 261 -13.60 13.35 3.26
CA TYR A 261 -14.51 14.44 3.60
C TYR A 261 -14.00 15.81 3.13
N LEU A 262 -12.68 16.03 3.04
CA LEU A 262 -12.14 17.31 2.55
C LEU A 262 -12.53 17.58 1.08
N GLN A 263 -12.60 16.53 0.26
CA GLN A 263 -12.89 16.62 -1.18
C GLN A 263 -14.35 16.32 -1.52
N TYR A 264 -14.92 15.28 -0.90
CA TYR A 264 -16.25 14.73 -1.22
C TYR A 264 -17.33 15.10 -0.20
N LYS A 265 -16.97 15.78 0.90
CA LYS A 265 -17.89 16.16 1.98
C LYS A 265 -18.67 14.93 2.50
N ASN A 266 -19.98 15.05 2.67
CA ASN A 266 -20.85 13.96 3.11
C ASN A 266 -21.14 12.92 2.00
N GLU A 267 -20.68 13.14 0.76
CA GLU A 267 -20.97 12.26 -0.37
C GLU A 267 -19.94 11.13 -0.49
N ARG A 268 -20.11 10.08 0.31
CA ARG A 268 -19.25 8.89 0.28
C ARG A 268 -19.27 8.16 -1.07
N LYS A 269 -20.44 8.13 -1.75
CA LYS A 269 -20.60 7.38 -2.98
C LYS A 269 -19.70 7.88 -4.13
N PRO A 270 -19.64 9.19 -4.45
CA PRO A 270 -18.67 9.73 -5.39
C PRO A 270 -17.21 9.40 -5.07
N TYR A 271 -16.82 9.37 -3.80
CA TYR A 271 -15.49 8.93 -3.39
C TYR A 271 -15.23 7.46 -3.78
N ILE A 272 -16.15 6.55 -3.43
CA ILE A 272 -16.06 5.12 -3.77
C ILE A 272 -16.00 4.93 -5.28
N ASP A 273 -16.85 5.63 -6.03
CA ASP A 273 -16.93 5.51 -7.49
C ASP A 273 -15.62 6.00 -8.16
N ASN A 274 -14.99 7.05 -7.62
CA ASN A 274 -13.71 7.59 -8.11
C ASN A 274 -12.50 6.74 -7.71
N TRP A 275 -12.49 6.17 -6.51
CA TRP A 275 -11.40 5.31 -6.03
C TRP A 275 -11.16 4.12 -6.95
N TRP A 276 -12.22 3.58 -7.57
CA TRP A 276 -12.06 2.50 -8.55
C TRP A 276 -11.19 2.85 -9.76
N ASN A 277 -10.95 4.13 -10.07
CA ASN A 277 -10.10 4.56 -11.18
C ASN A 277 -8.60 4.48 -10.85
N ILE A 278 -8.23 4.29 -9.58
CA ILE A 278 -6.84 4.26 -9.12
C ILE A 278 -6.46 2.93 -8.47
N VAL A 279 -7.34 1.93 -8.49
CA VAL A 279 -7.02 0.60 -7.93
C VAL A 279 -5.87 -0.05 -8.70
N ASN A 280 -4.80 -0.41 -8.00
CA ASN A 280 -3.62 -1.08 -8.54
C ASN A 280 -3.82 -2.61 -8.54
N TRP A 281 -4.47 -3.13 -9.60
CA TRP A 281 -4.70 -4.58 -9.73
C TRP A 281 -3.42 -5.44 -9.70
N PRO A 282 -2.29 -5.03 -10.30
CA PRO A 282 -1.02 -5.75 -10.12
C PRO A 282 -0.60 -5.95 -8.66
N ALA A 283 -0.75 -4.94 -7.80
CA ALA A 283 -0.45 -5.07 -6.37
C ALA A 283 -1.42 -6.03 -5.66
N VAL A 284 -2.70 -5.98 -6.01
CA VAL A 284 -3.73 -6.90 -5.49
C VAL A 284 -3.47 -8.35 -5.93
N GLU A 285 -3.10 -8.56 -7.21
CA GLU A 285 -2.69 -9.86 -7.74
C GLU A 285 -1.47 -10.40 -6.98
N ASN A 286 -0.43 -9.58 -6.79
CA ASN A 286 0.75 -10.01 -6.05
C ASN A 286 0.40 -10.45 -4.63
N ARG A 287 -0.42 -9.67 -3.92
CA ARG A 287 -0.91 -10.04 -2.57
C ARG A 287 -1.71 -11.34 -2.60
N PHE A 288 -2.58 -11.52 -3.59
CA PHE A 288 -3.36 -12.74 -3.77
C PHE A 288 -2.49 -13.98 -4.02
N LEU A 289 -1.47 -13.87 -4.88
CA LEU A 289 -0.57 -14.98 -5.21
C LEU A 289 0.21 -15.49 -4.00
N HIS A 290 0.53 -14.62 -3.04
CA HIS A 290 1.11 -15.00 -1.76
C HIS A 290 0.04 -15.57 -0.81
N ALA A 291 -1.06 -14.86 -0.63
CA ALA A 291 -2.13 -15.24 0.30
C ALA A 291 -2.72 -16.62 -0.01
N ARG A 292 -2.94 -16.93 -1.30
CA ARG A 292 -3.58 -18.18 -1.74
C ARG A 292 -2.76 -19.45 -1.48
N GLN A 293 -1.48 -19.30 -1.13
CA GLN A 293 -0.61 -20.39 -0.70
C GLN A 293 -0.97 -20.85 0.71
N LEU A 294 -1.53 -19.96 1.55
CA LEU A 294 -2.04 -20.31 2.86
C LEU A 294 -3.42 -20.94 2.70
N ARG A 295 -3.50 -22.25 2.99
CA ARG A 295 -4.72 -23.04 2.94
C ARG A 295 -4.81 -23.94 4.16
N TRP A 296 -5.85 -23.73 4.95
CA TRP A 296 -6.20 -24.61 6.05
C TRP A 296 -7.13 -25.71 5.56
N GLN A 297 -7.18 -26.82 6.28
CA GLN A 297 -8.15 -27.87 6.00
C GLN A 297 -9.58 -27.31 6.16
N PRO A 298 -10.44 -27.39 5.12
CA PRO A 298 -11.85 -27.05 5.26
C PRO A 298 -12.53 -28.08 6.17
N TYR A 299 -13.32 -27.64 7.14
CA TYR A 299 -14.17 -28.47 8.00
C TYR A 299 -15.52 -27.80 8.24
#